data_AF-A0A7J6V5L2-F1
#
_entry.id   AF-A0A7J6V5L2-F1
#
_cell.length_a   1.000
_cell.length_b   1.000
_cell.length_c   1.000
_cell.angle_alpha   90.00
_cell.angle_beta   90.00
_cell.angle_gamma   90.00
#
_symmetry.space_group_name_H-M   'P 1'
#
loop_
_entity.id
_entity.type
_entity.pdbx_description
1 polymer ?
#
loop_
_entity_poly.entity_id
_entity_poly.type
_entity_poly.pdbx_seq_one_letter_code
_entity_poly.pdbx_strand_id
1 'polypeptide(L)'
;MSSLLKKILCCGMKSFPSDLPEGHVRVYVGKDVPCKFELEANYLNHPLFEDLLELSVDEYGYSYNGALRIACEIDLFQYLLELLRSRNPQAHYMELQDLISKFYASNGGVQKASAQF
;
A
#
# COMPACT_ATOMS: atom_id res chain seq x y z
N MET A 1 -14.04 -53.15 -6.25
CA MET A 1 -13.12 -53.22 -5.09
C MET A 1 -12.65 -51.80 -4.79
N SER A 2 -13.14 -51.27 -3.69
CA SER A 2 -12.99 -49.91 -3.14
C SER A 2 -11.56 -49.52 -2.80
N SER A 3 -11.18 -48.27 -3.09
CA SER A 3 -10.20 -47.46 -2.33
C SER A 3 -10.33 -45.99 -2.77
N LEU A 4 -11.13 -45.18 -2.05
CA LEU A 4 -10.73 -44.35 -0.91
C LEU A 4 -10.17 -42.98 -1.33
N LEU A 5 -11.10 -42.07 -1.63
CA LEU A 5 -11.19 -40.71 -1.09
C LEU A 5 -9.90 -40.12 -0.48
N LYS A 6 -9.18 -39.34 -1.28
CA LYS A 6 -8.27 -38.24 -0.91
C LYS A 6 -8.00 -37.50 -2.23
N LYS A 7 -8.39 -36.26 -2.48
CA LYS A 7 -8.56 -35.13 -1.57
C LYS A 7 -9.41 -34.11 -2.33
N ILE A 8 -10.46 -33.68 -1.65
CA ILE A 8 -11.27 -32.48 -1.88
C ILE A 8 -10.47 -31.36 -2.56
N LEU A 9 -10.78 -31.03 -3.81
CA LEU A 9 -11.06 -29.67 -4.30
C LEU A 9 -11.50 -29.70 -5.79
N CYS A 10 -12.61 -30.37 -6.09
CA CYS A 10 -13.35 -30.08 -7.30
C CYS A 10 -14.11 -28.77 -7.08
N CYS A 11 -13.81 -27.74 -7.88
CA CYS A 11 -14.37 -26.38 -7.87
C CYS A 11 -13.65 -25.38 -6.94
N GLY A 12 -13.05 -24.33 -7.54
CA GLY A 12 -12.50 -23.20 -6.80
C GLY A 12 -11.67 -22.26 -7.67
N MET A 13 -12.33 -21.48 -8.54
CA MET A 13 -11.81 -20.32 -9.28
C MET A 13 -10.55 -20.55 -10.15
N LYS A 14 -10.71 -20.46 -11.47
CA LYS A 14 -9.67 -19.85 -12.30
C LYS A 14 -9.47 -18.43 -11.75
N SER A 15 -8.58 -18.25 -10.78
CA SER A 15 -8.10 -16.90 -10.48
C SER A 15 -7.47 -16.42 -11.77
N PHE A 16 -7.98 -15.27 -12.21
CA PHE A 16 -7.48 -14.50 -13.34
C PHE A 16 -5.95 -14.53 -13.33
N PRO A 17 -5.27 -14.54 -14.50
CA PRO A 17 -3.85 -14.23 -14.55
C PRO A 17 -3.67 -12.77 -14.16
N SER A 18 -3.85 -12.48 -12.89
CA SER A 18 -3.25 -11.36 -12.23
C SER A 18 -1.77 -11.71 -12.27
N ASP A 19 -1.01 -11.08 -13.17
CA ASP A 19 0.45 -11.14 -13.31
C ASP A 19 1.25 -10.85 -12.02
N LEU A 20 0.61 -10.88 -10.85
CA LEU A 20 1.20 -10.68 -9.56
C LEU A 20 1.53 -12.03 -8.92
N PRO A 21 2.75 -12.19 -8.38
CA PRO A 21 3.06 -13.33 -7.53
C PRO A 21 2.13 -13.35 -6.30
N GLU A 22 1.86 -14.55 -5.79
CA GLU A 22 1.03 -14.74 -4.61
C GLU A 22 1.54 -13.89 -3.44
N GLY A 23 0.62 -13.28 -2.70
CA GLY A 23 0.96 -12.36 -1.60
C GLY A 23 1.32 -10.93 -2.02
N HIS A 24 1.14 -10.53 -3.29
CA HIS A 24 1.33 -9.16 -3.75
C HIS A 24 0.01 -8.50 -4.15
N VAL A 25 -0.08 -7.18 -3.96
CA VAL A 25 -1.25 -6.37 -4.27
C VAL A 25 -0.86 -5.15 -5.10
N ARG A 26 -1.73 -4.77 -6.04
CA ARG A 26 -1.61 -3.53 -6.82
C ARG A 26 -2.38 -2.42 -6.14
N VAL A 27 -1.69 -1.29 -5.93
CA VAL A 27 -2.30 -0.08 -5.40
C VAL A 27 -2.06 1.10 -6.34
N TYR A 28 -2.98 2.04 -6.33
CA TYR A 28 -2.89 3.30 -7.05
C TYR A 28 -2.68 4.40 -6.02
N VAL A 29 -1.57 5.14 -6.13
CA VAL A 29 -1.18 6.17 -5.16
C VAL A 29 -1.06 7.52 -5.84
N GLY A 30 -1.66 8.55 -5.27
CA GLY A 30 -1.60 9.92 -5.78
C GLY A 30 -2.99 10.53 -5.92
N LYS A 31 -3.09 11.84 -5.62
CA LYS A 31 -4.35 12.58 -5.66
C LYS A 31 -4.78 12.96 -7.08
N ASP A 32 -3.86 13.53 -7.88
CA ASP A 32 -4.14 13.96 -9.26
C ASP A 32 -3.90 12.83 -10.28
N VAL A 33 -2.64 12.36 -10.38
CA VAL A 33 -2.23 11.33 -11.33
C VAL A 33 -1.80 10.09 -10.55
N PRO A 34 -2.68 9.07 -10.44
CA PRO A 34 -2.37 7.90 -9.65
C PRO A 34 -1.26 7.06 -10.30
N CYS A 35 -0.19 6.83 -9.55
CA CYS A 35 0.89 5.92 -9.92
C CYS A 35 0.61 4.52 -9.39
N LYS A 36 0.92 3.50 -10.19
CA LYS A 36 0.67 2.10 -9.86
C LYS A 36 1.87 1.52 -9.13
N PHE A 37 1.64 0.97 -7.94
CA PHE A 37 2.64 0.27 -7.15
C PHE A 37 2.23 -1.19 -6.93
N GLU A 38 3.24 -2.05 -6.86
CA GLU A 38 3.09 -3.45 -6.48
C GLU A 38 3.82 -3.63 -5.14
N LEU A 39 3.09 -4.10 -4.13
CA LEU A 39 3.64 -4.30 -2.79
C LEU A 39 3.21 -5.65 -2.22
N GLU A 40 3.99 -6.15 -1.27
CA GLU A 40 3.60 -7.32 -0.49
C GLU A 40 2.35 -6.98 0.34
N ALA A 41 1.34 -7.83 0.27
CA ALA A 41 0.10 -7.69 1.03
C ALA A 41 0.35 -7.64 2.54
N ASN A 42 1.49 -8.16 3.01
CA ASN A 42 1.87 -8.08 4.42
C ASN A 42 2.11 -6.64 4.90
N TYR A 43 2.49 -5.71 4.01
CA TYR A 43 2.65 -4.30 4.38
C TYR A 43 1.31 -3.61 4.66
N LEU A 44 0.21 -4.09 4.09
CA LEU A 44 -1.13 -3.53 4.36
C LEU A 44 -1.60 -3.75 5.80
N ASN A 45 -1.01 -4.70 6.53
CA ASN A 45 -1.32 -4.94 7.94
C ASN A 45 -0.54 -4.01 8.89
N HIS A 46 0.26 -3.08 8.34
CA HIS A 46 1.03 -2.15 9.15
C HIS A 46 0.17 -0.94 9.54
N PRO A 47 0.23 -0.42 10.79
CA PRO A 47 -0.58 0.72 11.23
C PRO A 47 -0.44 1.95 10.33
N LEU A 48 0.77 2.25 9.86
CA LEU A 48 1.00 3.30 8.85
C LEU A 48 0.17 3.14 7.58
N PHE A 49 -0.04 1.91 7.11
CA PHE A 49 -0.91 1.66 5.96
C PHE A 49 -2.38 1.80 6.34
N GLU A 50 -2.78 1.38 7.55
CA GLU A 50 -4.14 1.55 8.05
C GLU A 50 -4.54 3.03 8.07
N ASP A 51 -3.69 3.91 8.63
CA ASP A 51 -3.93 5.36 8.63
C ASP A 51 -4.06 5.92 7.20
N LEU A 52 -3.17 5.49 6.29
CA LEU A 52 -3.23 5.90 4.89
C LEU A 52 -4.51 5.42 4.20
N LEU A 53 -4.98 4.22 4.52
CA LEU A 53 -6.21 3.67 3.98
C LEU A 53 -7.43 4.40 4.51
N GLU A 54 -7.44 4.76 5.80
CA GLU A 54 -8.51 5.56 6.39
C GLU A 54 -8.61 6.94 5.74
N LEU A 55 -7.47 7.64 5.55
CA LEU A 55 -7.43 8.89 4.79
C LEU A 55 -7.97 8.74 3.37
N SER A 56 -7.69 7.59 2.75
CA SER A 56 -8.14 7.31 1.38
C SER A 56 -9.63 7.00 1.30
N VAL A 57 -10.17 6.39 2.35
CA VAL A 57 -11.60 6.15 2.50
C VAL A 57 -12.36 7.46 2.71
N ASP A 58 -11.80 8.40 3.48
CA ASP A 58 -12.41 9.73 3.66
C ASP A 58 -12.48 10.49 2.31
N GLU A 59 -11.41 10.43 1.52
CA GLU A 59 -11.30 11.15 0.24
C GLU A 59 -12.05 10.46 -0.92
N TYR A 60 -12.01 9.13 -1.03
CA TYR A 60 -12.55 8.37 -2.17
C TYR A 60 -13.76 7.49 -1.83
N GLY A 61 -14.08 7.31 -0.54
CA GLY A 61 -15.07 6.36 -0.06
C GLY A 61 -14.62 4.90 -0.17
N TYR A 62 -15.45 3.98 0.33
CA TYR A 62 -15.19 2.53 0.28
C TYR A 62 -15.44 1.88 -1.10
N SER A 63 -15.70 2.65 -2.17
CA SER A 63 -15.95 2.09 -3.50
C SER A 63 -14.64 1.80 -4.23
N TYR A 64 -14.08 0.61 -3.99
CA TYR A 64 -12.96 0.07 -4.75
C TYR A 64 -13.48 -0.74 -5.95
N ASN A 65 -13.34 -0.23 -7.18
CA ASN A 65 -13.64 -0.96 -8.43
C ASN A 65 -12.60 -2.07 -8.71
N GLY A 66 -12.31 -2.91 -7.72
CA GLY A 66 -11.33 -4.00 -7.78
C GLY A 66 -9.88 -3.56 -7.64
N ALA A 67 -9.60 -2.29 -7.37
CA ALA A 67 -8.25 -1.80 -7.12
C ALA A 67 -8.22 -0.85 -5.91
N LEU A 68 -7.19 -1.02 -5.08
CA LEU A 68 -6.99 -0.20 -3.88
C LEU A 68 -6.36 1.14 -4.26
N ARG A 69 -6.97 2.23 -3.82
CA ARG A 69 -6.52 3.61 -4.05
C ARG A 69 -6.08 4.22 -2.74
N ILE A 70 -4.92 4.87 -2.76
CA ILE A 70 -4.32 5.53 -1.60
C ILE A 70 -4.15 7.02 -1.88
N ALA A 71 -4.85 7.86 -1.10
CA ALA A 71 -4.84 9.33 -1.16
C ALA A 71 -3.59 9.93 -0.52
N CYS A 72 -2.41 9.49 -0.96
CA CYS A 72 -1.12 9.92 -0.43
C CYS A 72 -0.23 10.51 -1.53
N GLU A 73 0.76 11.31 -1.11
CA GLU A 73 1.82 11.76 -2.01
C GLU A 73 2.67 10.56 -2.44
N ILE A 74 3.02 10.52 -3.73
CA ILE A 74 3.76 9.40 -4.33
C ILE A 74 5.14 9.26 -3.67
N ASP A 75 5.84 10.37 -3.46
CA ASP A 75 7.16 10.41 -2.82
C ASP A 75 7.11 9.92 -1.37
N LEU A 76 6.09 10.33 -0.61
CA LEU A 76 5.90 9.87 0.77
C LEU A 76 5.63 8.36 0.82
N PHE A 77 4.82 7.85 -0.10
CA PHE A 77 4.53 6.42 -0.20
C PHE A 77 5.78 5.60 -0.57
N GLN A 78 6.62 6.10 -1.48
CA GLN A 78 7.90 5.47 -1.80
C GLN A 78 8.83 5.45 -0.58
N TYR A 79 8.91 6.55 0.17
CA TYR A 79 9.70 6.62 1.39
C TYR A 79 9.24 5.61 2.44
N LEU A 80 7.91 5.46 2.61
CA LEU A 80 7.33 4.43 3.49
C LEU A 80 7.73 3.02 3.05
N LEU A 81 7.61 2.70 1.77
CA LEU A 81 8.01 1.40 1.24
C LEU A 81 9.50 1.12 1.47
N GLU A 82 10.36 2.12 1.28
CA GLU A 82 11.79 2.00 1.52
C GLU A 82 12.09 1.75 3.01
N LEU A 83 11.43 2.45 3.92
CA LEU A 83 11.55 2.24 5.36
C LEU A 83 11.15 0.82 5.78
N LEU A 84 10.02 0.33 5.26
CA LEU A 84 9.54 -1.03 5.54
C LEU A 84 10.46 -2.09 4.94
N ARG A 85 10.98 -1.87 3.73
CA ARG A 85 11.94 -2.76 3.08
C ARG A 85 13.28 -2.82 3.80
N SER A 86 13.71 -1.71 4.39
CA SER A 86 14.94 -1.59 5.16
C SER A 86 14.89 -2.36 6.50
N ARG A 87 13.75 -3.00 6.84
CA ARG A 87 13.57 -3.89 8.00
C ARG A 87 13.94 -3.21 9.33
N ASN A 88 13.78 -1.89 9.40
CA ASN A 88 14.03 -1.11 10.60
C ASN A 88 12.98 -1.46 11.67
N PRO A 89 13.37 -1.96 12.86
CA PRO A 89 12.41 -2.32 13.91
C PRO A 89 11.62 -1.10 14.43
N GLN A 90 12.12 0.12 14.22
CA GLN A 90 11.40 1.35 14.53
C GLN A 90 10.20 1.62 13.64
N ALA A 91 10.12 1.04 12.44
CA ALA A 91 8.96 1.23 11.57
C ALA A 91 7.69 0.70 12.25
N HIS A 92 7.81 -0.37 13.05
CA HIS A 92 6.70 -1.05 13.73
C HIS A 92 5.98 -0.21 14.79
N TYR A 93 6.57 0.91 15.23
CA TYR A 93 6.00 1.84 16.22
C TYR A 93 5.89 3.28 15.69
N MET A 94 6.13 3.49 14.41
CA MET A 94 6.05 4.83 13.82
C MET A 94 4.59 5.15 13.52
N GLU A 95 4.13 6.32 13.95
CA GLU A 95 2.84 6.89 13.55
C GLU A 95 2.97 7.66 12.23
N LEU A 96 1.85 7.87 11.55
CA LEU A 96 1.82 8.58 10.27
C LEU A 96 2.41 10.01 10.38
N GLN A 97 2.24 10.68 11.52
CA GLN A 97 2.83 12.02 11.73
C GLN A 97 4.37 12.00 11.83
N ASP A 98 4.95 10.99 12.47
CA ASP A 98 6.41 10.81 12.53
C ASP A 98 6.98 10.48 11.15
N LEU A 99 6.28 9.65 10.37
CA LEU A 99 6.65 9.34 9.00
C LEU A 99 6.68 10.61 8.14
N ILE A 100 5.62 11.40 8.20
CA ILE A 100 5.52 12.69 7.48
C ILE A 100 6.66 13.62 7.92
N SER A 101 6.90 13.75 9.23
CA SER A 101 7.95 14.61 9.77
C SER A 101 9.34 14.17 9.31
N LYS A 102 9.63 12.86 9.32
CA LYS A 102 10.90 12.30 8.84
C LYS A 102 11.08 12.47 7.35
N PHE A 103 10.02 12.29 6.58
CA PHE A 103 10.02 12.53 5.13
C PHE A 103 10.40 13.99 4.84
N TYR A 104 9.73 14.95 5.48
CA TYR A 104 10.05 16.37 5.29
C TYR A 104 11.40 16.78 5.89
N ALA A 105 11.91 16.09 6.92
CA ALA A 105 13.27 16.31 7.41
C ALA A 105 14.33 15.74 6.45
N SER A 106 14.09 14.59 5.84
CA SER A 106 14.99 13.93 4.90
C SER A 106 14.97 14.59 3.51
N ASN A 107 13.84 15.16 3.10
CA ASN A 107 13.63 15.84 1.82
C ASN A 107 13.62 17.37 1.93
N GLY A 108 13.72 17.92 3.14
CA GLY A 108 13.67 19.36 3.46
C GLY A 108 14.82 20.22 2.88
N GLY A 109 15.68 19.64 2.05
CA GLY A 109 16.58 20.38 1.18
C GLY A 109 15.94 20.87 -0.13
N VAL A 110 14.76 20.37 -0.52
CA VAL A 110 14.06 20.83 -1.73
C VAL A 110 12.95 21.79 -1.34
N GLN A 111 13.33 23.07 -1.26
CA GLN A 111 12.42 24.19 -1.24
C GLN A 111 11.50 24.11 -2.48
N LYS A 112 10.26 23.67 -2.32
CA LYS A 112 9.17 24.14 -3.19
C LYS A 112 8.67 25.45 -2.62
N ALA A 113 9.48 26.48 -2.82
CA ALA A 113 8.97 27.84 -2.92
C ALA A 113 8.01 27.88 -4.10
N SER A 114 6.71 27.92 -3.82
CA SER A 114 5.66 28.43 -4.70
C SER A 114 4.52 28.79 -3.75
N ALA A 115 4.61 29.96 -3.08
CA ALA A 115 3.99 31.18 -3.60
C ALA A 115 2.52 30.93 -3.95
N GLN A 116 1.66 31.00 -2.92
CA GLN A 116 0.26 31.35 -3.11
C GLN A 116 0.23 32.85 -3.42
N PHE A 117 -0.06 33.20 -4.68
CA PHE A 117 -0.64 34.51 -5.03
C PHE A 117 -2.13 34.32 -5.23
#